data_AF-A0A061AC62-F1
#
_entry.id   AF-A0A061AC62-F1
#
_cell.length_a   1.000
_cell.length_b   1.000
_cell.length_c   1.000
_cell.angle_alpha   90.00
_cell.angle_beta   90.00
_cell.angle_gamma   90.00
#
_symmetry.space_group_name_H-M   'P 1'
#
loop_
_entity.id
_entity.type
_entity.pdbx_description
1 polymer ?
#
loop_
_entity_poly.entity_id
_entity_poly.type
_entity_poly.pdbx_seq_one_letter_code
_entity_poly.pdbx_strand_id
1 'polypeptide(L)' 'MPPGETPPAEGGLSEAGPRETYNPTKGWSKGPTIVIWLFVALFVTFCIAFAVAVLG' A
#
# COMPACT_ATOMS: atom_id res chain seq x y z
N MET A 1 22.89 16.46 35.47
CA MET A 1 22.62 15.69 36.70
C MET A 1 23.93 15.45 37.43
N PRO A 2 23.94 15.37 38.77
CA PRO A 2 25.10 14.99 39.57
C PRO A 2 25.64 13.60 39.13
N PRO A 3 26.96 13.39 39.12
CA PRO A 3 27.54 12.07 38.90
C PRO A 3 27.04 11.07 39.96
N GLY A 4 26.43 9.95 39.54
CA GLY A 4 25.95 8.89 40.44
C GLY A 4 24.43 8.70 40.50
N GLU A 5 23.64 9.61 39.92
CA GLU A 5 22.21 9.38 39.68
C GLU A 5 22.03 8.52 38.43
N THR A 6 21.11 7.55 38.49
CA THR A 6 20.72 6.79 37.29
C THR A 6 20.08 7.79 36.32
N PRO A 7 20.53 7.86 35.05
CA PRO A 7 19.91 8.73 34.05
C PRO A 7 18.39 8.48 34.00
N PRO A 8 17.58 9.51 33.68
CA PRO A 8 16.15 9.31 33.50
C PRO A 8 15.95 8.19 32.48
N ALA A 9 14.98 7.31 32.74
CA ALA A 9 14.64 6.23 31.82
C ALA A 9 14.45 6.84 30.44
N GLU A 10 15.36 6.53 29.51
CA GLU A 10 15.24 6.96 28.13
C GLU A 10 13.97 6.29 27.61
N GLY A 11 12.91 7.09 27.48
CA GLY A 11 11.62 6.61 27.00
C GLY A 11 11.82 5.92 25.66
N GLY A 12 11.23 4.72 25.51
CA GLY A 12 11.44 3.88 24.34
C GLY A 12 11.19 4.62 23.03
N LEU A 13 11.97 4.28 22.02
CA LEU A 13 11.94 4.88 20.68
C LEU A 13 10.70 4.48 19.84
N SER A 14 9.61 4.01 20.47
CA SER A 14 8.39 3.63 19.74
C SER A 14 7.83 4.79 18.91
N GLU A 15 8.08 6.04 19.32
CA GLU A 15 7.68 7.26 18.60
C GLU A 15 8.77 7.76 17.60
N ALA A 16 9.97 7.18 17.59
CA ALA A 16 11.06 7.58 16.69
C ALA A 16 10.98 6.93 15.29
N GLY A 17 9.82 6.38 14.93
CA GLY A 17 9.56 5.87 13.59
C GLY A 17 9.62 6.98 12.53
N PRO A 18 9.72 6.62 11.24
CA PRO A 18 9.65 7.59 10.16
C PRO A 18 8.40 8.46 10.31
N ARG A 19 8.55 9.77 10.12
CA ARG A 19 7.40 10.69 10.12
C ARG A 19 6.48 10.30 8.96
N GLU A 20 5.36 9.68 9.27
CA GLU A 20 4.42 9.22 8.25
C GLU A 20 3.57 10.37 7.70
N THR A 21 4.12 11.09 6.72
CA THR A 21 3.42 12.14 5.96
C THR A 21 2.89 11.65 4.61
N TYR A 22 3.33 10.48 4.15
CA TYR A 22 3.09 10.01 2.78
C TYR A 22 2.15 8.81 2.68
N ASN A 23 1.85 8.15 3.80
CA ASN A 23 0.87 7.09 3.86
C ASN A 23 -0.49 7.63 4.34
N PRO A 24 -1.39 8.11 3.45
CA PRO A 24 -2.71 8.55 3.86
C PRO A 24 -3.44 7.41 4.55
N THR A 25 -3.97 7.66 5.75
CA THR A 25 -4.63 6.65 6.61
C THR A 25 -5.88 6.04 5.98
N LYS A 26 -6.40 6.62 4.88
CA LYS A 26 -7.59 6.12 4.20
C LYS A 26 -7.63 6.52 2.72
N GLY A 27 -8.22 5.65 1.90
CA GLY A 27 -8.88 6.06 0.64
C GLY A 27 -8.10 5.86 -0.65
N TRP A 28 -6.77 5.70 -0.63
CA TRP A 28 -6.02 5.59 -1.89
C TRP A 28 -6.10 4.20 -2.54
N SER A 29 -6.15 3.10 -1.78
CA SER A 29 -6.13 1.75 -2.35
C SER A 29 -7.24 1.46 -3.35
N LYS A 30 -8.44 2.04 -3.15
CA LYS A 30 -9.59 1.79 -4.02
C LYS A 30 -9.37 2.26 -5.45
N GLY A 31 -8.71 3.39 -5.65
CA GLY A 31 -8.47 3.96 -6.98
C GLY A 31 -7.67 3.03 -7.89
N PRO A 32 -6.41 2.69 -7.53
CA PRO A 32 -5.60 1.74 -8.28
C PRO A 32 -6.26 0.36 -8.42
N THR A 33 -6.95 -0.14 -7.38
CA THR A 33 -7.66 -1.43 -7.48
C THR A 33 -8.74 -1.41 -8.56
N ILE A 34 -9.54 -0.35 -8.66
CA ILE A 34 -10.57 -0.23 -9.72
C ILE A 34 -9.92 -0.18 -11.10
N VAL A 35 -8.82 0.55 -11.26
CA VAL A 35 -8.08 0.64 -12.53
C VAL A 35 -7.56 -0.73 -12.96
N ILE A 36 -7.00 -1.50 -12.03
CA ILE A 36 -6.54 -2.87 -12.29
C ILE A 36 -7.71 -3.76 -12.73
N TRP A 37 -8.84 -3.71 -12.02
CA TRP A 37 -10.02 -4.50 -12.37
C TRP A 37 -10.57 -4.18 -13.77
N LEU A 38 -10.59 -2.89 -14.15
CA LEU A 38 -10.98 -2.48 -15.51
C LEU A 38 -10.04 -3.07 -16.56
N PHE A 39 -8.73 -2.99 -16.33
CA PHE A 39 -7.74 -3.56 -17.24
C PHE A 39 -7.88 -5.08 -17.38
N VAL A 40 -8.09 -5.78 -16.27
CA VAL A 40 -8.33 -7.24 -16.27
C VAL A 40 -9.59 -7.57 -17.06
N ALA A 41 -10.70 -6.86 -16.83
CA ALA A 41 -11.94 -7.09 -17.55
C ALA A 41 -11.80 -6.88 -19.07
N LEU A 42 -11.10 -5.82 -19.48
CA LEU A 42 -10.78 -5.56 -20.89
C LEU A 42 -9.94 -6.69 -21.50
N PHE A 43 -8.89 -7.11 -20.79
CA PHE A 43 -8.01 -8.17 -21.25
C PHE A 43 -8.74 -9.52 -21.39
N VAL A 44 -9.55 -9.89 -20.40
CA VAL A 44 -10.37 -11.11 -20.44
C VAL A 44 -11.34 -11.08 -21.62
N THR A 45 -12.02 -9.95 -21.83
CA THR A 45 -12.94 -9.78 -22.97
C THR A 45 -12.23 -9.95 -24.30
N PHE A 46 -11.03 -9.36 -24.44
CA PHE A 46 -10.19 -9.53 -25.62
C PHE A 46 -9.79 -10.99 -25.85
N CYS A 47 -9.30 -11.69 -24.82
CA CYS A 47 -8.92 -13.10 -24.93
C CYS A 47 -10.09 -13.98 -25.35
N ILE A 48 -11.28 -13.75 -24.80
CA ILE A 48 -12.50 -14.49 -25.19
C ILE A 48 -12.84 -14.21 -26.65
N ALA A 49 -12.88 -12.94 -27.06
CA ALA A 49 -13.17 -12.57 -28.45
C ALA A 49 -12.15 -13.17 -29.43
N PHE A 50 -10.87 -13.13 -29.09
CA PHE A 50 -9.80 -13.73 -29.88
C PHE A 50 -9.94 -15.25 -29.98
N ALA A 51 -10.21 -15.93 -28.86
CA ALA A 51 -10.42 -17.38 -28.85
C ALA A 51 -11.61 -17.77 -29.73
N VAL A 52 -12.72 -17.04 -29.65
CA VAL A 52 -13.88 -17.23 -30.54
C VAL A 52 -13.50 -17.00 -31.99
N ALA A 53 -12.75 -15.94 -32.31
CA ALA A 53 -12.35 -15.64 -33.68
C ALA A 53 -11.40 -16.68 -34.30
N VAL A 54 -10.60 -17.36 -33.48
CA VAL A 54 -9.57 -18.31 -33.93
C VAL A 54 -10.03 -19.77 -33.88
N LEU A 55 -10.86 -20.12 -32.89
CA LEU A 55 -11.27 -21.50 -32.61
C LEU A 55 -12.75 -21.78 -32.90
N GLY A 56 -13.56 -20.74 -33.14
CA GLY A 56 -14.99 -20.83 -33.42
C GLY A 56 -15.33 -21.03 -34.91
#